data_AF-A0A6M5UN70-F1
#
_entry.id   AF-A0A6M5UN70-F1
#
_cell.length_a   1.000
_cell.length_b   1.000
_cell.length_c   1.000
_cell.angle_alpha   90.00
_cell.angle_beta   90.00
_cell.angle_gamma   90.00
#
_symmetry.space_group_name_H-M   'P 1'
#
loop_
_entity.id
_entity.type
_entity.pdbx_description
1 polymer ?
#
loop_
_entity_poly.entity_id
_entity_poly.type
_entity_poly.pdbx_seq_one_letter_code
_entity_poly.pdbx_strand_id
1 'polypeptide(L)'
;MSRRRPATYGYAEVADRLEEELGVRPALSTLRNAAAVAGRGIQSPPRITDGMPAPLPAPSRTTPAQFDRSQIERWLRHHPRKVERRVIENALTALDEGQPETRVVKRARAKGLSWRAITALLNEHDGRGRTLSAVHKLYGGREASGSRPRRTTSP
;
A
#
# COMPACT_ATOMS: atom_id res chain seq x y z
N MET A 1 -36.32 4.63 -5.93
CA MET A 1 -36.06 5.93 -5.25
C MET A 1 -34.58 6.07 -4.96
N SER A 2 -33.85 6.84 -5.76
CA SER A 2 -32.41 7.05 -5.59
C SER A 2 -32.17 8.03 -4.44
N ARG A 3 -31.76 7.54 -3.26
CA ARG A 3 -31.27 8.44 -2.20
C ARG A 3 -30.10 9.24 -2.79
N ARG A 4 -30.25 10.56 -2.88
CA ARG A 4 -29.14 11.47 -3.22
C ARG A 4 -28.04 11.20 -2.21
N ARG A 5 -27.01 10.52 -2.69
CA ARG A 5 -25.81 10.19 -1.95
C ARG A 5 -25.19 11.51 -1.45
N PRO A 6 -24.86 11.65 -0.15
CA PRO A 6 -24.31 12.89 0.38
C PRO A 6 -23.03 13.25 -0.38
N ALA A 7 -22.87 14.55 -0.65
CA ALA A 7 -21.72 15.11 -1.39
C ALA A 7 -20.43 15.12 -0.55
N THR A 8 -20.56 14.95 0.76
CA THR A 8 -19.46 14.96 1.72
C THR A 8 -19.49 13.70 2.59
N TYR A 9 -18.34 13.37 3.18
CA TYR A 9 -18.22 12.33 4.20
C TYR A 9 -17.79 12.94 5.54
N GLY A 10 -18.32 12.43 6.65
CA GLY A 10 -17.76 12.60 7.99
C GLY A 10 -16.69 11.55 8.32
N TYR A 11 -16.05 11.67 9.48
CA TYR A 11 -15.01 10.70 9.89
C TYR A 11 -15.51 9.25 9.98
N ALA A 12 -16.74 9.03 10.44
CA ALA A 12 -17.33 7.69 10.51
C ALA A 12 -17.50 7.09 9.11
N GLU A 13 -18.06 7.85 8.18
CA GLU A 13 -18.25 7.41 6.79
C GLU A 13 -16.91 7.14 6.09
N VAL A 14 -15.87 7.94 6.36
CA VAL A 14 -14.51 7.66 5.86
C VAL A 14 -13.96 6.35 6.44
N ALA A 15 -14.18 6.08 7.73
CA ALA A 15 -13.75 4.84 8.37
C ALA A 15 -14.47 3.61 7.77
N ASP A 16 -15.77 3.73 7.53
CA ASP A 16 -16.58 2.68 6.93
C ASP A 16 -16.14 2.41 5.48
N ARG A 17 -15.87 3.46 4.70
CA ARG A 17 -15.33 3.29 3.33
C ARG A 17 -13.91 2.70 3.31
N LEU A 18 -13.08 2.97 4.33
CA LEU A 18 -11.78 2.32 4.47
C LEU A 18 -11.91 0.83 4.83
N GLU A 19 -12.88 0.48 5.67
CA GLU A 19 -13.22 -0.91 5.96
C GLU A 19 -13.72 -1.64 4.70
N GLU A 20 -14.67 -1.06 3.97
CA GLU A 20 -15.23 -1.64 2.76
C GLU A 20 -14.18 -1.84 1.66
N GLU A 21 -13.29 -0.86 1.44
CA GLU A 21 -12.36 -0.88 0.32
C GLU A 21 -11.03 -1.59 0.64
N LEU A 22 -10.55 -1.46 1.88
CA LEU A 22 -9.24 -1.96 2.32
C LEU A 22 -9.34 -3.10 3.34
N GLY A 23 -10.53 -3.46 3.80
CA GLY A 23 -10.76 -4.53 4.79
C GLY A 23 -10.31 -4.20 6.21
N VAL A 24 -9.95 -2.94 6.48
CA VAL A 24 -9.44 -2.52 7.79
C VAL A 24 -10.13 -1.22 8.20
N ARG A 25 -10.86 -1.27 9.31
CA ARG A 25 -11.49 -0.07 9.90
C ARG A 25 -10.50 0.65 10.82
N PRO A 26 -10.03 1.86 10.48
CA PRO A 26 -9.20 2.64 11.38
C PRO A 26 -10.02 3.23 12.53
N ALA A 27 -9.38 3.42 13.68
CA ALA A 27 -9.96 4.22 14.77
C ALA A 27 -10.16 5.69 14.34
N LEU A 28 -11.25 6.31 14.80
CA LEU A 28 -11.55 7.72 14.46
C LEU A 28 -10.47 8.70 14.93
N SER A 29 -9.80 8.40 16.05
CA SER A 29 -8.64 9.18 16.53
C SER A 29 -7.48 9.17 15.53
N THR A 30 -7.23 8.04 14.87
CA THR A 30 -6.22 7.92 13.81
C THR A 30 -6.57 8.80 12.62
N LEU A 31 -7.85 8.83 12.21
CA LEU A 31 -8.31 9.69 11.12
C LEU A 31 -8.21 11.18 11.46
N ARG A 32 -8.56 11.56 12.70
CA ARG A 32 -8.40 12.95 13.18
C ARG A 32 -6.95 13.40 13.17
N ASN A 33 -6.05 12.54 13.65
CA ASN A 33 -4.61 12.83 13.64
C ASN A 33 -4.07 12.95 12.21
N ALA A 34 -4.49 12.06 11.31
CA ALA A 34 -4.11 12.11 9.90
C ALA A 34 -4.63 13.39 9.21
N ALA A 35 -5.89 13.75 9.43
CA ALA A 35 -6.49 14.97 8.91
C ALA A 35 -5.78 16.23 9.40
N ALA A 36 -5.31 16.25 10.66
CA ALA A 36 -4.58 17.38 11.24
C ALA A 36 -3.20 17.61 10.60
N VAL A 37 -2.60 16.57 10.02
CA VAL A 37 -1.28 16.64 9.36
C VAL A 37 -1.37 16.50 7.83
N ALA A 38 -2.59 16.40 7.28
CA ALA A 38 -2.82 16.31 5.85
C ALA A 38 -2.20 17.53 5.14
N GLY A 39 -1.33 17.27 4.16
CA GLY A 39 -0.59 18.32 3.45
C GLY A 39 0.74 18.77 4.08
N ARG A 40 1.10 18.30 5.28
CA ARG A 40 2.39 18.66 5.93
C ARG A 40 3.57 17.75 5.60
N GLY A 41 3.44 16.83 4.64
CA GLY A 41 4.56 16.03 4.12
C GLY A 41 5.38 15.29 5.18
N ILE A 42 4.74 14.74 6.21
CA ILE A 42 5.46 14.06 7.30
C ILE A 42 5.77 12.61 6.89
N GLN A 43 7.06 12.27 6.92
CA GLN A 43 7.62 10.93 6.74
C GLN A 43 7.28 10.03 7.93
N SER A 44 6.06 9.50 7.99
CA SER A 44 5.72 8.37 8.86
C SER A 44 5.54 7.11 8.00
N PRO A 45 5.76 5.91 8.56
CA PRO A 45 5.60 4.65 7.82
C PRO A 45 4.22 4.58 7.16
N PRO A 46 4.05 3.85 6.03
CA PRO A 46 2.83 3.86 5.23
C PRO A 46 1.63 3.40 6.08
N ARG A 47 0.89 4.37 6.60
CA ARG A 47 -0.30 4.16 7.40
C ARG A 47 -1.49 4.03 6.47
N ILE A 48 -2.55 3.41 6.97
CA ILE A 48 -3.85 3.30 6.25
C ILE A 48 -4.44 4.66 5.84
N THR A 49 -3.89 5.76 6.38
CA THR A 49 -4.29 7.14 6.13
C THR A 49 -3.27 7.90 5.27
N ASP A 50 -2.32 7.21 4.63
CA ASP A 50 -1.28 7.86 3.84
C ASP A 50 -1.89 8.56 2.60
N GLY A 51 -1.54 9.83 2.41
CA GLY A 51 -2.15 10.68 1.38
C GLY A 51 -3.64 11.00 1.59
N MET A 52 -4.17 10.80 2.80
CA MET A 52 -5.56 11.10 3.12
C MET A 52 -5.90 12.58 2.82
N PRO A 53 -6.98 12.86 2.07
CA PRO A 53 -7.44 14.22 1.80
C PRO A 53 -7.70 15.01 3.09
N ALA A 54 -7.38 16.29 3.07
CA ALA A 54 -7.72 17.21 4.15
C ALA A 54 -9.25 17.42 4.22
N PRO A 55 -9.81 17.69 5.41
CA PRO A 55 -11.21 18.08 5.52
C PRO A 55 -11.43 19.43 4.84
N LEU A 56 -12.65 19.65 4.35
CA LEU A 56 -13.13 20.92 3.84
C LEU A 56 -13.02 22.01 4.92
N PRO A 57 -12.74 23.26 4.54
CA PRO A 57 -12.68 24.37 5.48
C PRO A 57 -14.02 24.51 6.21
N ALA A 58 -13.96 24.45 7.55
CA ALA A 58 -15.12 24.56 8.40
C ALA A 58 -15.38 26.03 8.77
N PRO A 59 -16.64 26.50 8.75
CA PRO A 59 -16.98 27.88 9.13
C PRO A 59 -16.77 28.14 10.63
N SER A 60 -16.69 27.10 11.46
CA SER A 60 -16.39 27.22 12.89
C SER A 60 -15.63 26.00 13.43
N ARG A 61 -14.98 26.15 14.59
CA ARG A 61 -14.27 25.04 15.28
C ARG A 61 -15.20 23.96 15.84
N THR A 62 -16.49 24.26 16.01
CA THR A 62 -17.50 23.31 16.49
C THR A 62 -18.21 22.59 15.34
N THR A 63 -18.05 23.06 14.10
CA THR A 63 -18.62 22.40 12.93
C THR A 63 -17.92 21.05 12.72
N PRO A 64 -18.66 19.93 12.60
CA PRO A 64 -18.06 18.64 12.32
C PRO A 64 -17.23 18.67 11.04
N ALA A 65 -16.07 18.01 11.06
CA ALA A 65 -15.23 17.92 9.87
C ALA A 65 -15.96 17.16 8.75
N GLN A 66 -15.94 17.75 7.56
CA GLN A 66 -16.50 17.16 6.35
C GLN A 66 -15.40 17.00 5.32
N PHE A 67 -15.42 15.89 4.58
CA PHE A 67 -14.49 15.58 3.51
C PHE A 67 -15.22 15.61 2.18
N ASP A 68 -14.58 16.10 1.14
CA ASP A 68 -15.10 15.94 -0.22
C ASP A 68 -15.16 14.46 -0.57
N ARG A 69 -16.36 13.96 -0.86
CA ARG A 69 -16.58 12.56 -1.19
C ARG A 69 -15.75 12.12 -2.39
N SER A 70 -15.73 12.93 -3.45
CA SER A 70 -15.05 12.57 -4.69
C SER A 70 -13.54 12.47 -4.49
N GLN A 71 -12.97 13.30 -3.63
CA GLN A 71 -11.55 13.23 -3.24
C GLN A 71 -11.26 11.98 -2.41
N ILE A 72 -12.08 11.66 -1.42
CA ILE A 72 -11.93 10.43 -0.63
C ILE A 72 -12.04 9.21 -1.53
N GLU A 73 -13.07 9.13 -2.37
CA GLU A 73 -13.23 7.98 -3.28
C GLU A 73 -12.08 7.88 -4.29
N ARG A 74 -11.58 9.01 -4.80
CA ARG A 74 -10.40 9.01 -5.68
C ARG A 74 -9.16 8.50 -4.95
N TRP A 75 -8.90 9.01 -3.75
CA TRP A 75 -7.80 8.56 -2.90
C TRP A 75 -7.90 7.06 -2.61
N LEU A 76 -9.06 6.56 -2.19
CA LEU A 76 -9.30 5.15 -1.93
C LEU A 76 -9.08 4.27 -3.18
N ARG A 77 -9.50 4.73 -4.38
CA ARG A 77 -9.24 4.01 -5.64
C ARG A 77 -7.76 3.86 -5.96
N HIS A 78 -6.95 4.85 -5.64
CA HIS A 78 -5.50 4.86 -5.90
C HIS A 78 -4.66 4.50 -4.68
N HIS A 79 -5.29 4.01 -3.61
CA HIS A 79 -4.60 3.73 -2.36
C HIS A 79 -3.52 2.65 -2.56
N PRO A 80 -2.28 2.82 -2.07
CA PRO A 80 -1.18 1.88 -2.27
C PRO A 80 -1.53 0.43 -1.91
N ARG A 81 -2.31 0.22 -0.83
CA ARG A 81 -2.79 -1.11 -0.44
C ARG A 81 -3.64 -1.82 -1.50
N LYS A 82 -4.42 -1.09 -2.31
CA LYS A 82 -5.17 -1.71 -3.42
C LYS A 82 -4.24 -2.16 -4.53
N VAL A 83 -3.22 -1.36 -4.83
CA VAL A 83 -2.19 -1.72 -5.81
C VAL A 83 -1.44 -2.95 -5.30
N GLU A 84 -1.00 -2.96 -4.05
CA GLU A 84 -0.33 -4.10 -3.43
C GLU A 84 -1.21 -5.36 -3.46
N ARG A 85 -2.48 -5.27 -3.01
CA ARG A 85 -3.44 -6.38 -3.06
C ARG A 85 -3.59 -6.94 -4.47
N ARG A 86 -3.79 -6.08 -5.47
CA ARG A 86 -3.89 -6.50 -6.87
C ARG A 86 -2.61 -7.16 -7.37
N VAL A 87 -1.44 -6.71 -6.95
CA VAL A 87 -0.17 -7.33 -7.35
C VAL A 87 0.02 -8.68 -6.66
N ILE A 88 -0.37 -8.82 -5.40
CA ILE A 88 -0.40 -10.10 -4.66
C ILE A 88 -1.32 -11.09 -5.37
N GLU A 89 -2.57 -10.71 -5.65
CA GLU A 89 -3.56 -11.54 -6.34
C GLU A 89 -3.01 -12.04 -7.69
N ASN A 90 -2.50 -11.13 -8.52
CA ASN A 90 -1.91 -11.51 -9.82
C ASN A 90 -0.68 -12.41 -9.68
N ALA A 91 0.10 -12.26 -8.61
CA ALA A 91 1.27 -13.09 -8.37
C ALA A 91 0.89 -14.49 -7.89
N LEU A 92 -0.13 -14.63 -7.03
CA LEU A 92 -0.70 -15.92 -6.65
C LEU A 92 -1.29 -16.64 -7.88
N THR A 93 -2.13 -15.97 -8.67
CA THR A 93 -2.67 -16.55 -9.91
C THR A 93 -1.57 -17.02 -10.86
N ALA A 94 -0.49 -16.24 -11.03
CA ALA A 94 0.62 -16.66 -11.88
C ALA A 94 1.36 -17.88 -11.34
N LEU A 95 1.48 -18.04 -10.01
CA LEU A 95 2.08 -19.22 -9.40
C LEU A 95 1.16 -20.44 -9.55
N ASP A 96 -0.16 -20.26 -9.36
CA ASP A 96 -1.17 -21.30 -9.56
C ASP A 96 -1.22 -21.79 -11.03
N GLU A 97 -1.00 -20.88 -11.98
CA GLU A 97 -0.81 -21.19 -13.42
C GLU A 97 0.53 -21.90 -13.73
N GLY A 98 1.37 -22.14 -12.72
CA GLY A 98 2.67 -22.80 -12.88
C GLY A 98 3.77 -21.91 -13.46
N GLN A 99 3.62 -20.58 -13.43
CA GLN A 99 4.71 -19.71 -13.88
C GLN A 99 5.93 -19.85 -12.94
N PRO A 100 7.16 -19.74 -13.47
CA PRO A 100 8.36 -19.86 -12.64
C PRO A 100 8.39 -18.82 -11.51
N GLU A 101 8.60 -19.26 -10.26
CA GLU A 101 8.63 -18.41 -9.06
C GLU A 101 9.55 -17.19 -9.25
N THR A 102 10.75 -17.39 -9.81
CA THR A 102 11.72 -16.31 -10.09
C THR A 102 11.13 -15.20 -10.96
N ARG A 103 10.28 -15.54 -11.94
CA ARG A 103 9.62 -14.57 -12.82
C ARG A 103 8.53 -13.81 -12.06
N VAL A 104 7.75 -14.50 -11.23
CA VAL A 104 6.71 -13.91 -10.39
C VAL A 104 7.33 -12.95 -9.37
N VAL A 105 8.36 -13.38 -8.64
CA VAL A 105 9.06 -12.55 -7.64
C VAL A 105 9.65 -11.29 -8.27
N LYS A 106 10.32 -11.40 -9.43
CA LYS A 106 10.87 -10.22 -10.13
C LYS A 106 9.79 -9.24 -10.56
N ARG A 107 8.66 -9.72 -11.10
CA ARG A 107 7.52 -8.88 -11.48
C ARG A 107 6.88 -8.20 -10.27
N ALA A 108 6.70 -8.94 -9.17
CA ALA A 108 6.19 -8.41 -7.92
C ALA A 108 7.10 -7.30 -7.36
N ARG A 109 8.43 -7.52 -7.33
CA ARG A 109 9.41 -6.49 -6.92
C ARG A 109 9.36 -5.25 -7.80
N ALA A 110 9.31 -5.42 -9.13
CA ALA A 110 9.25 -4.30 -10.07
C ALA A 110 7.97 -3.46 -9.92
N LYS A 111 6.87 -4.06 -9.43
CA LYS A 111 5.61 -3.37 -9.10
C LYS A 111 5.58 -2.80 -7.67
N GLY A 112 6.69 -2.86 -6.93
CA GLY A 112 6.84 -2.21 -5.64
C GLY A 112 6.54 -3.08 -4.42
N LEU A 113 6.29 -4.39 -4.56
CA LEU A 113 6.09 -5.24 -3.37
C LEU A 113 7.36 -5.32 -2.53
N SER A 114 7.19 -5.23 -1.21
CA SER A 114 8.28 -5.42 -0.25
C SER A 114 8.71 -6.89 -0.19
N TRP A 115 9.95 -7.14 0.21
CA TRP A 115 10.44 -8.52 0.43
C TRP A 115 9.64 -9.27 1.49
N ARG A 116 9.11 -8.56 2.48
CA ARG A 116 8.21 -9.15 3.49
C ARG A 116 6.90 -9.62 2.87
N ALA A 117 6.29 -8.80 2.01
CA ALA A 117 5.07 -9.19 1.28
C ALA A 117 5.32 -10.39 0.36
N ILE A 118 6.45 -10.42 -0.36
CA ILE A 118 6.84 -11.55 -1.22
C ILE A 118 7.05 -12.83 -0.41
N THR A 119 7.69 -12.72 0.76
CA THR A 119 7.90 -13.88 1.64
C THR A 119 6.57 -14.45 2.13
N ALA A 120 5.66 -13.58 2.57
CA ALA A 120 4.31 -13.99 2.97
C ALA A 120 3.57 -14.67 1.82
N LEU A 121 3.60 -14.06 0.63
CA LEU A 121 2.98 -14.61 -0.59
C LEU A 121 3.50 -16.01 -0.94
N LEU A 122 4.82 -16.21 -0.93
CA LEU A 122 5.40 -17.53 -1.25
C LEU A 122 5.01 -18.57 -0.20
N ASN A 123 5.00 -18.20 1.08
CA ASN A 123 4.60 -19.11 2.15
C ASN A 123 3.11 -19.42 2.13
N GLU A 124 2.27 -18.48 1.69
CA GLU A 124 0.85 -18.70 1.48
C GLU A 124 0.60 -19.68 0.33
N HIS A 125 1.33 -19.53 -0.78
CA HIS A 125 1.18 -20.41 -1.93
C HIS A 125 1.62 -21.86 -1.64
N ASP A 126 2.78 -22.09 -1.01
CA ASP A 126 3.34 -23.45 -0.89
C ASP A 126 3.54 -23.98 0.53
N GLY A 127 3.20 -23.20 1.55
CA GLY A 127 3.25 -23.62 2.95
C GLY A 127 4.65 -23.85 3.52
N ARG A 128 5.74 -23.54 2.80
CA ARG A 128 7.10 -23.96 3.19
C ARG A 128 7.75 -23.16 4.31
N GLY A 129 7.07 -22.16 4.87
CA GLY A 129 7.55 -21.40 6.04
C GLY A 129 8.92 -20.73 5.84
N ARG A 130 9.22 -20.25 4.63
CA ARG A 130 10.48 -19.57 4.32
C ARG A 130 10.66 -18.31 5.16
N THR A 131 11.90 -18.06 5.57
CA THR A 131 12.28 -16.82 6.25
C THR A 131 12.56 -15.70 5.24
N LEU A 132 12.40 -14.45 5.68
CA LEU A 132 12.71 -13.26 4.86
C LEU A 132 14.14 -13.28 4.30
N SER A 133 15.11 -13.69 5.13
CA SER A 133 16.52 -13.77 4.73
C SER A 133 16.76 -14.84 3.68
N ALA A 134 16.11 -16.01 3.80
CA ALA A 134 16.19 -17.07 2.81
C ALA A 134 15.62 -16.63 1.45
N VAL A 135 14.44 -16.00 1.45
CA VAL A 135 13.83 -15.45 0.22
C VAL A 135 14.72 -14.37 -0.40
N HIS A 136 15.27 -13.47 0.42
CA HIS A 136 16.17 -12.43 -0.07
C HIS A 136 17.45 -13.01 -0.68
N LYS A 137 18.03 -14.04 -0.07
CA LYS A 137 19.20 -14.74 -0.60
C LYS A 137 18.91 -15.44 -1.93
N LEU A 138 17.74 -16.06 -2.05
CA LEU A 138 17.34 -16.82 -3.24
C LEU A 138 17.00 -15.92 -4.44
N TYR A 139 16.26 -14.83 -4.21
CA TYR A 139 15.72 -14.01 -5.31
C TYR A 139 16.25 -12.57 -5.35
N GLY A 140 16.88 -12.08 -4.28
CA GLY A 140 17.47 -10.74 -4.20
C GLY A 140 18.85 -10.61 -4.85
N GLY A 141 19.49 -11.74 -5.18
CA GLY A 141 20.81 -11.79 -5.79
C GLY A 141 20.83 -11.41 -7.27
N ARG A 142 20.75 -10.11 -7.60
CA ARG A 142 21.37 -9.52 -8.81
C ARG A 142 21.45 -7.98 -8.86
N GLU A 143 21.37 -7.26 -7.75
CA GLU A 143 21.65 -5.80 -7.74
C GLU A 143 23.05 -5.42 -7.20
N ALA A 144 23.83 -6.36 -6.66
CA ALA A 144 25.15 -6.09 -6.06
C ALA A 144 26.35 -6.59 -6.89
N SER A 145 26.21 -6.75 -8.21
CA SER A 145 27.30 -7.17 -9.10
C SER A 145 27.36 -6.30 -10.36
N GLY A 146 27.40 -4.99 -10.16
CA GLY A 146 27.73 -4.02 -11.20
C GLY A 146 28.58 -2.91 -10.59
N SER A 147 29.78 -2.72 -11.11
CA SER A 147 30.73 -1.64 -10.79
C SER A 147 31.59 -1.81 -9.51
N ARG A 148 32.54 -2.75 -9.58
CA ARG A 148 33.92 -2.43 -9.16
C ARG A 148 34.80 -2.51 -10.40
N PRO A 149 35.28 -1.38 -10.97
CA PRO A 149 36.38 -1.47 -11.92
C PRO A 149 37.60 -2.02 -11.18
N ARG A 150 38.09 -3.18 -11.64
CA ARG A 150 39.42 -3.66 -11.26
C ARG A 150 40.42 -2.61 -11.71
N ARG A 151 41.11 -1.95 -10.77
CA ARG A 151 42.35 -1.24 -11.08
C ARG A 151 43.36 -2.32 -11.48
N THR A 152 43.56 -2.51 -12.77
CA THR A 152 44.79 -3.09 -13.29
C THR A 152 45.82 -1.98 -13.30
N THR A 153 46.70 -2.02 -12.31
CA THR A 153 47.98 -1.33 -12.31
C THR A 153 48.87 -1.96 -13.39
N SER A 154 49.55 -1.11 -14.17
CA SER A 154 50.91 -1.25 -14.74
C SER A 154 51.01 -0.65 -16.16
N PRO A 155 52.20 -0.22 -16.61
CA PRO A 155 53.53 -0.33 -15.98
C PRO A 155 54.00 0.94 -15.26
#